data_AF-A0A4Y2SLD2-F1
#
_entry.id   AF-A0A4Y2SLD2-F1
#
_cell.length_a   1.000
_cell.length_b   1.000
_cell.length_c   1.000
_cell.angle_alpha   90.00
_cell.angle_beta   90.00
_cell.angle_gamma   90.00
#
_symmetry.space_group_name_H-M   'P 1'
#
loop_
_entity.id
_entity.type
_entity.pdbx_description
1 polymer ?
#
loop_
_entity_poly.entity_id
_entity_poly.type
_entity_poly.pdbx_seq_one_letter_code
_entity_poly.pdbx_strand_id
1 'polypeptide(L)'
;MVLLKNFPAPTEGIHHSEPDTSAFFGQECLGKGTLYISESVLCWLSSDGDGFSLKYPSIYIHAVSKDLNNFPHPCIFLMVDGRIKIGEEQNGEEAQQLANAIDSMHVGDGEDEEENTSELRFVPDNANMLDTIFRAIMDCQALNPDPEQIDEDDDDDGVVIAPSFNIQVANGELEDFENGDEEYEEDMDEEDQFEDAEP
;
A
#
# COMPACT_ATOMS: atom_id res chain seq x y z
N MET A 1 12.87 8.00 -0.48
CA MET A 1 12.36 8.49 0.84
C MET A 1 13.43 9.32 1.58
N VAL A 2 13.07 10.20 2.53
CA VAL A 2 14.04 11.04 3.27
C VAL A 2 13.87 10.89 4.79
N LEU A 3 14.96 10.60 5.49
CA LEU A 3 15.03 10.62 6.96
C LEU A 3 15.24 12.07 7.43
N LEU A 4 14.27 12.61 8.16
CA LEU A 4 14.20 13.99 8.62
C LEU A 4 14.40 14.06 10.14
N LYS A 5 15.23 15.01 10.57
CA LYS A 5 15.46 15.32 11.99
C LYS A 5 14.42 16.35 12.46
N ASN A 6 13.85 16.18 13.65
CA ASN A 6 12.85 17.11 14.22
C ASN A 6 11.60 17.31 13.34
N PHE A 7 11.06 16.20 12.80
CA PHE A 7 9.88 16.23 11.94
C PHE A 7 8.61 16.40 12.80
N PRO A 8 7.74 17.40 12.53
CA PRO A 8 6.51 17.56 13.29
C PRO A 8 5.53 16.43 12.96
N ALA A 9 4.81 15.93 13.96
CA ALA A 9 3.74 14.97 13.73
C ALA A 9 2.70 15.56 12.75
N PRO A 10 2.18 14.77 11.81
CA PRO A 10 1.09 15.22 10.94
C PRO A 10 -0.09 15.61 11.81
N THR A 11 -0.77 16.71 11.47
CA THR A 11 -1.89 17.27 12.25
C THR A 11 -3.23 17.19 11.53
N GLU A 12 -3.23 16.83 10.24
CA GLU A 12 -4.41 16.74 9.39
C GLU A 12 -4.47 15.38 8.69
N GLY A 13 -5.70 14.93 8.41
CA GLY A 13 -5.95 13.69 7.66
C GLY A 13 -5.40 12.42 8.32
N ILE A 14 -5.21 12.39 9.65
CA ILE A 14 -4.73 11.18 10.34
C ILE A 14 -5.84 10.12 10.36
N HIS A 15 -5.58 8.98 9.72
CA HIS A 15 -6.44 7.80 9.76
C HIS A 15 -6.13 6.93 10.97
N HIS A 16 -4.84 6.72 11.25
CA HIS A 16 -4.40 5.92 12.39
C HIS A 16 -3.10 6.46 12.97
N SER A 17 -2.94 6.36 14.29
CA SER A 17 -1.69 6.63 14.98
C SER A 17 -1.39 5.49 15.95
N GLU A 18 -0.28 4.80 15.76
CA GLU A 18 0.17 3.71 16.62
C GLU A 18 1.41 4.16 17.41
N PRO A 19 1.28 4.41 18.73
CA PRO A 19 2.43 4.64 19.58
C PRO A 19 3.23 3.35 19.79
N ASP A 20 4.40 3.47 20.45
CA ASP A 20 5.20 2.31 20.85
C ASP A 20 5.54 1.34 19.70
N THR A 21 5.77 1.89 18.51
CA THR A 21 6.10 1.13 17.30
C THR A 21 7.58 1.27 17.00
N SER A 22 8.29 0.15 16.94
CA SER A 22 9.69 0.10 16.55
C SER A 22 9.82 0.02 15.03
N ALA A 23 10.64 0.89 14.43
CA ALA A 23 10.91 0.86 13.00
C ALA A 23 12.25 0.17 12.73
N PHE A 24 12.27 -0.66 11.69
CA PHE A 24 13.46 -1.33 11.22
C PHE A 24 13.65 -1.04 9.73
N PHE A 25 14.91 -0.82 9.36
CA PHE A 25 15.33 -0.78 7.97
C PHE A 25 16.13 -2.06 7.68
N GLY A 26 15.61 -2.93 6.82
CA GLY A 26 16.10 -4.30 6.67
C GLY A 26 16.12 -5.05 8.01
N GLN A 27 17.30 -5.20 8.61
CA GLN A 27 17.50 -5.81 9.94
C GLN A 27 17.98 -4.82 11.01
N GLU A 28 18.27 -3.58 10.63
CA GLU A 28 18.72 -2.54 11.56
C GLU A 28 17.53 -1.88 12.25
N CYS A 29 17.60 -1.76 13.58
CA CYS A 29 16.57 -1.09 14.36
C CYS A 29 16.85 0.42 14.40
N LEU A 30 15.93 1.22 13.86
CA LEU A 30 15.99 2.68 13.92
C LEU A 30 15.57 3.23 15.29
N GLY A 31 14.89 2.40 16.10
CA GLY A 31 14.44 2.74 17.44
C GLY A 31 12.94 2.59 17.62
N LYS A 32 12.44 3.13 18.74
CA LYS A 32 11.02 3.07 19.13
C LYS A 32 10.37 4.45 19.04
N GLY A 33 9.20 4.49 18.42
CA GLY A 33 8.53 5.72 18.06
C GLY A 33 7.02 5.58 17.92
N THR A 34 6.41 6.54 17.26
CA THR A 34 4.99 6.55 16.89
C THR A 34 4.87 6.52 15.37
N LEU A 35 4.09 5.58 14.88
CA LEU A 35 3.70 5.48 13.47
C LEU A 35 2.42 6.28 13.25
N TYR A 36 2.41 7.17 12.28
CA TYR A 36 1.23 7.92 11.86
C TYR A 36 0.92 7.58 10.41
N ILE A 37 -0.35 7.27 10.19
CA ILE A 37 -0.92 6.98 8.88
C ILE A 37 -1.89 8.11 8.61
N SER A 38 -1.53 8.98 7.66
CA SER A 38 -2.39 10.07 7.19
C SER A 38 -2.84 9.80 5.77
N GLU A 39 -3.82 10.55 5.27
CA GLU A 39 -4.33 10.41 3.90
C GLU A 39 -3.25 10.56 2.84
N SER A 40 -2.27 11.44 3.02
CA SER A 40 -1.27 11.73 1.98
C SER A 40 0.08 11.04 2.22
N VAL A 41 0.43 10.77 3.49
CA VAL A 41 1.73 10.21 3.87
C VAL A 41 1.63 9.22 5.03
N LEU A 42 2.51 8.23 5.00
CA LEU A 42 2.83 7.39 6.15
C LEU A 42 4.13 7.93 6.76
N CYS A 43 4.13 8.27 8.05
CA CYS A 43 5.35 8.74 8.71
C CYS A 43 5.58 8.05 10.04
N TRP A 44 6.85 7.85 10.38
CA TRP A 44 7.25 7.32 11.67
C TRP A 44 8.17 8.31 12.37
N LEU A 45 7.93 8.51 13.65
CA LEU A 45 8.68 9.44 14.50
C LEU A 45 9.21 8.71 15.73
N SER A 46 10.53 8.64 15.86
CA SER A 46 11.24 8.21 17.06
C SER A 46 10.88 9.08 18.26
N SER A 47 11.04 8.52 19.45
CA SER A 47 10.88 9.23 20.73
C SER A 47 11.84 10.42 20.86
N ASP A 48 12.94 10.42 20.11
CA ASP A 48 13.95 11.49 20.08
C ASP A 48 13.58 12.66 19.15
N GLY A 49 12.49 12.55 18.39
CA GLY A 49 12.04 13.56 17.42
C GLY A 49 12.55 13.37 15.99
N ASP A 50 13.37 12.35 15.77
CA ASP A 50 13.84 11.94 14.44
C ASP A 50 12.82 11.04 13.76
N GLY A 51 12.66 11.14 12.45
CA GLY A 51 11.67 10.32 11.75
C GLY A 51 11.78 10.38 10.24
N PHE A 52 10.86 9.73 9.55
CA PHE A 52 10.78 9.80 8.09
C PHE A 52 9.34 9.77 7.64
N SER A 53 9.10 10.26 6.42
CA SER A 53 7.80 10.21 5.76
C SER A 53 7.91 9.52 4.40
N LEU A 54 6.90 8.74 4.09
CA LEU A 54 6.70 7.98 2.86
C LEU A 54 5.42 8.44 2.19
N LYS A 55 5.45 8.62 0.88
CA LYS A 55 4.24 8.83 0.08
C LYS A 55 3.68 7.47 -0.32
N TYR A 56 2.36 7.33 -0.37
CA TYR A 56 1.75 6.05 -0.74
C TYR A 56 2.16 5.50 -2.11
N PRO A 57 2.28 6.32 -3.18
CA PRO A 57 2.77 5.82 -4.47
C PRO A 57 4.18 5.22 -4.42
N SER A 58 5.00 5.61 -3.43
CA SER A 58 6.34 5.02 -3.25
C SER A 58 6.34 3.67 -2.53
N ILE A 59 5.18 3.12 -2.14
CA ILE A 59 5.09 1.83 -1.44
C ILE A 59 4.69 0.76 -2.45
N TYR A 60 5.64 -0.09 -2.84
CA TYR A 60 5.41 -1.20 -3.78
C TYR A 60 4.66 -2.36 -3.14
N ILE A 61 5.03 -2.73 -1.91
CA ILE A 61 4.43 -3.85 -1.19
C ILE A 61 4.14 -3.41 0.23
N HIS A 62 2.96 -3.76 0.73
CA HIS A 62 2.64 -3.74 2.15
C HIS A 62 2.05 -5.09 2.55
N ALA A 63 2.52 -5.66 3.65
CA ALA A 63 2.07 -6.97 4.12
C ALA A 63 2.18 -7.08 5.65
N VAL A 64 1.32 -7.91 6.24
CA VAL A 64 1.46 -8.32 7.63
C VAL A 64 2.33 -9.57 7.69
N SER A 65 3.52 -9.46 8.28
CA SER A 65 4.42 -10.58 8.49
C SER A 65 4.37 -11.05 9.95
N LYS A 66 3.89 -12.27 10.16
CA LYS A 66 3.83 -12.93 11.49
C LYS A 66 4.82 -14.09 11.59
N ASP A 67 5.72 -14.25 10.61
CA ASP A 67 6.68 -15.35 10.56
C ASP A 67 7.90 -15.09 11.45
N LEU A 68 7.90 -15.76 12.61
CA LEU A 68 8.94 -15.64 13.62
C LEU A 68 10.27 -16.32 13.23
N ASN A 69 10.30 -17.13 12.18
CA ASN A 69 11.54 -17.73 11.70
C ASN A 69 12.39 -16.71 10.93
N ASN A 70 11.73 -15.83 10.18
CA ASN A 70 12.39 -14.84 9.33
C ASN A 70 12.61 -13.51 10.04
N PHE A 71 11.76 -13.18 11.02
CA PHE A 71 11.92 -11.99 11.84
C PHE A 71 11.31 -12.20 13.24
N PRO A 72 12.00 -11.89 14.34
CA PRO A 72 11.62 -12.33 15.69
C PRO A 72 10.32 -11.74 16.24
N HIS A 73 9.69 -10.79 15.54
CA HIS A 73 8.47 -10.12 15.97
C HIS A 73 7.44 -10.03 14.85
N PRO A 74 6.13 -10.10 15.16
CA PRO A 74 5.11 -9.84 14.15
C PRO A 74 5.13 -8.35 13.77
N CYS A 75 5.12 -8.05 12.48
CA CYS A 75 5.40 -6.71 11.96
C CYS A 75 4.61 -6.40 10.68
N ILE A 76 4.51 -5.11 10.35
CA ILE A 76 4.14 -4.65 9.02
C ILE A 76 5.41 -4.58 8.19
N PHE A 77 5.48 -5.33 7.10
CA PHE A 77 6.55 -5.27 6.13
C PHE A 77 6.14 -4.35 4.98
N LEU A 78 7.01 -3.39 4.64
CA LEU A 78 6.88 -2.54 3.47
C LEU A 78 8.11 -2.70 2.56
N MET A 79 7.87 -2.74 1.26
CA MET A 79 8.90 -2.51 0.25
C MET A 79 8.60 -1.17 -0.40
N VAL A 80 9.57 -0.25 -0.39
CA VAL A 80 9.39 1.11 -0.87
C VAL A 80 10.41 1.46 -1.94
N ASP A 81 10.02 2.43 -2.76
CA ASP A 81 10.82 2.95 -3.86
C ASP A 81 11.94 3.87 -3.38
N GLY A 82 13.08 3.68 -4.04
CA GLY A 82 14.24 4.52 -3.94
C GLY A 82 15.09 4.32 -2.69
N ARG A 83 16.20 5.04 -2.70
CA ARG A 83 17.16 5.04 -1.60
C ARG A 83 16.67 5.89 -0.43
N ILE A 84 16.90 5.45 0.81
CA ILE A 84 16.76 6.35 1.96
C ILE A 84 17.90 7.34 1.93
N LYS A 85 17.59 8.61 1.72
CA LYS A 85 18.54 9.70 1.91
C LYS A 85 18.38 10.22 3.32
N ILE A 86 19.47 10.26 4.09
CA ILE A 86 19.47 10.99 5.36
C ILE A 86 19.56 12.48 5.02
N GLY A 87 18.70 13.31 5.59
CA GLY A 87 18.66 14.75 5.32
C GLY A 87 20.03 15.39 5.48
N GLU A 88 20.40 16.27 4.53
CA GLU A 88 21.75 16.84 4.36
C GLU A 88 22.27 17.63 5.59
N GLU A 89 21.40 18.01 6.52
CA GLU A 89 21.80 18.67 7.78
C GLU A 89 22.45 17.71 8.80
N GLN A 90 22.52 16.41 8.52
CA GLN A 90 23.08 15.39 9.41
C GLN A 90 24.52 14.99 9.04
N ASN A 91 25.46 15.94 8.99
CA ASN A 91 26.84 15.65 8.59
C ASN A 91 27.75 15.14 9.74
N GLY A 92 27.26 14.18 10.53
CA GLY A 92 27.96 13.57 11.67
C GLY A 92 28.38 12.13 11.43
N GLU A 93 29.36 11.63 12.20
CA GLU A 93 29.89 10.25 12.06
C GLU A 93 28.79 9.17 12.22
N GLU A 94 27.81 9.41 13.09
CA GLU A 94 26.66 8.51 13.32
C GLU A 94 25.70 8.48 12.13
N ALA A 95 25.44 9.63 11.51
CA ALA A 95 24.62 9.71 10.31
C ALA A 95 25.31 9.10 9.10
N GLN A 96 26.64 9.21 8.99
CA GLN A 96 27.40 8.52 7.95
C GLN A 96 27.39 7.01 8.15
N GLN A 97 27.43 6.53 9.39
CA GLN A 97 27.31 5.11 9.71
C GLN A 97 25.92 4.58 9.37
N LEU A 98 24.86 5.31 9.76
CA LEU A 98 23.47 4.95 9.43
C LEU A 98 23.24 5.01 7.91
N ALA A 99 23.76 6.02 7.21
CA ALA A 99 23.65 6.12 5.76
C ALA A 99 24.34 4.94 5.06
N ASN A 100 25.54 4.53 5.51
CA ASN A 100 26.25 3.38 4.94
C ASN A 100 25.55 2.04 5.27
N ALA A 101 25.00 1.91 6.48
CA ALA A 101 24.27 0.71 6.88
C ALA A 101 22.97 0.56 6.10
N ILE A 102 22.26 1.66 5.89
CA ILE A 102 21.10 1.74 5.00
C ILE A 102 21.52 1.43 3.55
N ASP A 103 22.57 2.07 3.01
CA ASP A 103 23.05 1.83 1.63
C ASP A 103 23.37 0.33 1.41
N SER A 104 23.99 -0.33 2.39
CA SER A 104 24.29 -1.77 2.34
C SER A 104 23.07 -2.70 2.41
N MET A 105 21.88 -2.20 2.79
CA MET A 105 20.65 -3.00 2.88
C MET A 105 19.70 -2.76 1.70
N HIS A 106 20.07 -1.92 0.73
CA HIS A 106 19.29 -1.79 -0.51
C HIS A 106 19.45 -3.02 -1.38
N VAL A 107 18.35 -3.44 -1.99
CA VAL A 107 18.33 -4.56 -2.93
C VAL A 107 18.32 -3.96 -4.34
N GLY A 108 19.49 -3.97 -5.00
CA GLY A 108 19.71 -3.42 -6.35
C GLY A 108 21.13 -2.89 -6.52
N ASP A 109 21.93 -3.54 -7.39
CA ASP A 109 23.35 -3.21 -7.68
C ASP A 109 23.52 -2.43 -9.01
N GLY A 110 22.41 -1.95 -9.58
CA GLY A 110 22.39 -1.22 -10.84
C GLY A 110 22.72 0.27 -10.67
N GLU A 111 23.29 0.88 -11.72
CA GLU A 111 23.39 2.35 -11.84
C GLU A 111 22.02 3.02 -12.09
N ASP A 112 20.98 2.23 -12.40
CA ASP A 112 19.60 2.71 -12.52
C ASP A 112 18.96 2.86 -11.14
N GLU A 113 18.71 4.12 -10.74
CA GLU A 113 18.04 4.47 -9.48
C GLU A 113 16.62 3.88 -9.36
N GLU A 114 16.00 3.52 -10.50
CA GLU A 114 14.65 2.93 -10.60
C GLU A 114 14.56 1.47 -10.10
N GLU A 115 15.68 0.75 -10.01
CA GLU A 115 15.68 -0.64 -9.51
C GLU A 115 15.99 -0.74 -8.01
N ASN A 116 16.33 0.37 -7.34
CA ASN A 116 16.71 0.36 -5.94
C ASN A 116 15.47 0.36 -5.02
N THR A 117 15.12 -0.81 -4.50
CA THR A 117 14.08 -0.95 -3.47
C THR A 117 14.66 -1.01 -2.06
N SER A 118 13.85 -0.53 -1.12
CA SER A 118 14.16 -0.41 0.30
C SER A 118 13.19 -1.24 1.13
N GLU A 119 13.70 -2.05 2.05
CA GLU A 119 12.87 -2.85 2.97
C GLU A 119 12.67 -2.12 4.31
N LEU A 120 11.41 -1.97 4.72
CA LEU A 120 11.02 -1.39 6.00
C LEU A 120 10.13 -2.35 6.79
N ARG A 121 10.32 -2.39 8.10
CA ARG A 121 9.46 -3.16 9.01
C ARG A 121 9.02 -2.32 10.19
N PHE A 122 7.74 -2.36 10.51
CA PHE A 122 7.17 -1.71 11.70
C PHE A 122 6.67 -2.75 12.69
N VAL A 123 7.21 -2.73 13.89
CA VAL A 123 6.92 -3.66 14.98
C VAL A 123 6.19 -2.90 16.08
N PRO A 124 4.84 -2.90 16.09
CA PRO A 124 4.08 -2.37 17.21
C PRO A 124 4.24 -3.29 18.43
N ASP A 125 4.35 -2.71 19.63
CA ASP A 125 4.31 -3.48 20.88
C ASP A 125 3.00 -4.28 21.00
N ASN A 126 1.90 -3.74 20.48
CA ASN A 126 0.61 -4.41 20.42
C ASN A 126 0.37 -5.08 19.07
N ALA A 127 0.72 -6.36 18.96
CA ALA A 127 0.52 -7.15 17.74
C ALA A 127 -0.93 -7.24 17.25
N ASN A 128 -1.93 -6.97 18.10
CA ASN A 128 -3.34 -6.95 17.69
C ASN A 128 -3.67 -5.76 16.79
N MET A 129 -2.84 -4.71 16.80
CA MET A 129 -3.02 -3.53 15.97
C MET A 129 -2.52 -3.72 14.54
N LEU A 130 -1.76 -4.78 14.26
CA LEU A 130 -1.21 -5.03 12.91
C LEU A 130 -2.28 -5.04 11.83
N ASP A 131 -3.41 -5.71 12.06
CA ASP A 131 -4.48 -5.78 11.06
C ASP A 131 -5.18 -4.40 10.89
N THR A 132 -5.20 -3.56 11.93
CA THR A 132 -5.74 -2.20 11.87
C THR A 132 -4.80 -1.26 11.11
N ILE A 133 -3.50 -1.32 11.43
CA ILE A 133 -2.44 -0.55 10.76
C ILE A 133 -2.41 -0.91 9.26
N PHE A 134 -2.45 -2.21 8.94
CA PHE A 134 -2.47 -2.69 7.57
C PHE A 134 -3.65 -2.13 6.77
N ARG A 135 -4.87 -2.19 7.34
CA ARG A 135 -6.07 -1.65 6.68
C ARG A 135 -5.97 -0.14 6.49
N ALA A 136 -5.50 0.60 7.49
CA ALA A 136 -5.34 2.04 7.38
C ALA A 136 -4.34 2.42 6.26
N ILE A 137 -3.25 1.66 6.09
CA ILE A 137 -2.32 1.84 4.97
C ILE A 137 -3.02 1.55 3.64
N MET A 138 -3.76 0.45 3.55
CA MET A 138 -4.49 0.05 2.34
C MET A 138 -5.53 1.11 1.93
N ASP A 139 -6.32 1.60 2.88
CA ASP A 139 -7.34 2.63 2.64
C ASP A 139 -6.68 3.91 2.12
N CYS A 140 -5.54 4.32 2.70
CA CYS A 140 -4.83 5.50 2.23
C CYS A 140 -4.13 5.28 0.88
N GLN A 141 -3.66 4.07 0.55
CA GLN A 141 -3.16 3.76 -0.80
C GLN A 141 -4.26 3.92 -1.85
N ALA A 142 -5.48 3.47 -1.56
CA ALA A 142 -6.62 3.63 -2.47
C ALA A 142 -6.97 5.11 -2.72
N LEU A 143 -6.65 6.02 -1.79
CA LEU A 143 -6.84 7.46 -1.95
C LEU A 143 -5.73 8.16 -2.74
N ASN A 144 -4.62 7.47 -3.03
CA ASN A 144 -3.47 8.03 -3.76
C ASN A 144 -3.11 7.14 -4.96
N PRO A 145 -4.01 7.01 -5.97
CA PRO A 145 -3.66 6.35 -7.22
C PRO A 145 -2.53 7.12 -7.91
N ASP A 146 -1.67 6.39 -8.63
CA ASP A 146 -0.58 6.99 -9.39
C ASP A 146 -1.17 7.87 -10.51
N PRO A 147 -0.83 9.17 -10.61
CA PRO A 147 -1.33 10.03 -11.68
C PRO A 147 -0.97 9.55 -13.09
N GLU A 148 0.09 8.74 -13.27
CA GLU A 148 0.45 8.17 -14.58
C GLU A 148 -0.34 6.89 -14.93
N GLN A 149 -1.11 6.33 -14.00
CA GLN A 149 -2.03 5.20 -14.21
C GLN A 149 -3.47 5.63 -14.45
N ILE A 150 -3.75 6.94 -14.40
CA ILE A 150 -5.04 7.48 -14.82
C ILE A 150 -4.98 7.57 -16.34
N ASP A 151 -5.33 6.47 -17.01
CA ASP A 151 -5.54 6.49 -18.45
C ASP A 151 -6.55 7.60 -18.77
N GLU A 152 -6.12 8.64 -19.50
CA GLU A 152 -6.96 9.78 -19.93
C GLU A 152 -7.97 9.39 -21.03
N ASP A 153 -8.25 8.10 -21.21
CA ASP A 153 -9.18 7.56 -22.21
C ASP A 153 -10.29 6.74 -21.53
N ASP A 154 -11.23 7.41 -20.85
CA ASP A 154 -12.56 6.81 -20.63
C ASP A 154 -13.66 7.88 -20.48
N ASP A 155 -14.10 8.41 -21.63
CA ASP A 155 -15.49 8.82 -21.81
C ASP A 155 -16.33 7.55 -22.08
N ASP A 156 -16.49 6.65 -21.12
CA ASP A 156 -17.54 5.61 -21.14
C ASP A 156 -17.77 5.04 -19.73
N ASP A 157 -19.00 4.62 -19.49
CA ASP A 157 -19.64 4.24 -18.23
C ASP A 157 -18.78 3.54 -17.15
N GLY A 158 -18.55 4.26 -16.05
CA GLY A 158 -17.74 3.82 -14.90
C GLY A 158 -18.23 2.55 -14.20
N VAL A 159 -17.59 1.43 -14.54
CA VAL A 159 -17.47 0.25 -13.67
C VAL A 159 -16.20 0.41 -12.84
N VAL A 160 -16.36 0.77 -11.57
CA VAL A 160 -15.28 0.67 -10.59
C VAL A 160 -14.90 -0.80 -10.39
N ILE A 161 -13.84 -1.26 -11.05
CA ILE A 161 -13.23 -2.55 -10.69
C ILE A 161 -12.43 -2.32 -9.41
N ALA A 162 -13.10 -2.44 -8.26
CA ALA A 162 -12.41 -2.70 -7.01
C ALA A 162 -11.59 -3.99 -7.21
N PRO A 163 -10.32 -4.05 -6.76
CA PRO A 163 -9.57 -5.29 -6.81
C PRO A 163 -10.28 -6.32 -5.92
N SER A 164 -10.98 -7.25 -6.56
CA SER A 164 -11.62 -8.38 -5.90
C SER A 164 -10.54 -9.29 -5.32
N PHE A 165 -10.18 -9.05 -4.06
CA PHE A 165 -9.54 -10.05 -3.24
C PHE A 165 -10.52 -11.21 -3.07
N ASN A 166 -10.22 -12.37 -3.65
CA ASN A 166 -10.93 -13.61 -3.36
C ASN A 166 -10.72 -13.98 -1.88
N ILE A 167 -11.59 -13.47 -1.00
CA ILE A 167 -11.71 -13.97 0.36
C ILE A 167 -12.40 -15.32 0.27
N GLN A 168 -11.61 -16.40 0.35
CA GLN A 168 -12.14 -17.74 0.57
C GLN A 168 -12.71 -17.82 1.98
N VAL A 169 -14.00 -17.51 2.14
CA VAL A 169 -14.73 -17.72 3.39
C VAL A 169 -14.97 -19.22 3.55
N ALA A 170 -14.31 -19.83 4.53
CA ALA A 170 -14.59 -21.18 4.97
C ALA A 170 -15.90 -21.17 5.78
N ASN A 171 -16.98 -21.63 5.14
CA ASN A 171 -18.20 -22.25 5.68
C ASN A 171 -19.42 -21.74 4.92
N GLY A 172 -20.08 -22.66 4.21
CA GLY A 172 -21.01 -22.37 3.12
C GLY A 172 -22.37 -21.84 3.52
N GLU A 173 -22.87 -20.93 2.67
CA GLU A 173 -24.17 -20.95 2.01
C GLU A 173 -24.10 -19.87 0.93
N LEU A 174 -24.14 -20.27 -0.35
CA LEU A 174 -24.30 -19.34 -1.47
C LEU A 174 -25.80 -19.19 -1.67
N GLU A 175 -26.35 -18.01 -1.33
CA GLU A 175 -27.63 -17.58 -1.89
C GLU A 175 -27.33 -17.03 -3.29
N ASP A 176 -27.76 -17.77 -4.32
CA ASP A 176 -27.80 -17.30 -5.70
C ASP A 176 -28.67 -16.03 -5.76
N PHE A 177 -28.04 -14.88 -5.95
CA PHE A 177 -28.75 -13.71 -6.46
C PHE A 177 -28.99 -13.95 -7.95
N GLU A 178 -30.15 -14.53 -8.27
CA GLU A 178 -30.73 -14.49 -9.62
C GLU A 178 -30.95 -13.01 -9.99
N ASN A 179 -30.03 -12.45 -10.78
CA ASN A 179 -30.34 -11.25 -11.56
C ASN A 179 -31.24 -11.68 -12.72
N GLY A 180 -32.53 -11.37 -12.56
CA GLY A 180 -33.52 -11.45 -13.62
C GLY A 180 -33.26 -10.34 -14.63
N ASP A 181 -32.74 -10.72 -15.78
CA ASP A 181 -32.75 -9.90 -16.98
C ASP A 181 -34.16 -9.96 -17.59
N GLU A 182 -35.05 -9.05 -17.16
CA GLU A 182 -36.28 -8.72 -17.87
C GLU A 182 -35.95 -7.81 -19.06
N GLU A 183 -35.73 -8.42 -20.23
CA GLU A 183 -35.58 -7.73 -21.51
C GLU A 183 -36.98 -7.39 -22.07
N TYR A 184 -37.32 -6.10 -22.11
CA TYR A 184 -38.56 -5.59 -22.71
C TYR A 184 -38.34 -5.18 -24.18
N GLU A 185 -39.08 -5.87 -25.05
CA GLU A 185 -39.75 -5.43 -26.28
C GLU A 185 -38.96 -5.06 -27.55
N GLU A 186 -39.21 -5.83 -28.62
CA GLU A 186 -39.66 -5.24 -29.89
C GLU A 186 -40.56 -6.23 -30.66
N ASP A 187 -41.87 -6.05 -30.52
CA ASP A 187 -42.89 -6.55 -31.44
C ASP A 187 -42.62 -6.04 -32.87
N MET A 188 -42.24 -6.93 -33.78
CA MET A 188 -42.46 -6.75 -35.23
C MET A 188 -43.31 -7.91 -35.76
N ASP A 189 -44.62 -7.75 -35.66
CA ASP A 189 -45.57 -8.38 -36.59
C ASP A 189 -45.46 -7.66 -37.95
N GLU A 190 -45.16 -8.40 -39.03
CA GLU A 190 -45.88 -8.29 -40.31
C GLU A 190 -45.45 -9.40 -41.30
N GLU A 191 -46.28 -10.44 -41.30
CA GLU A 191 -46.83 -11.23 -42.41
C GLU A 191 -46.09 -11.40 -43.77
N ASP A 192 -46.08 -12.68 -44.17
CA ASP A 192 -46.45 -13.22 -45.48
C ASP A 192 -45.70 -12.77 -46.75
N GLN A 193 -44.85 -13.67 -47.25
CA GLN A 193 -45.04 -14.41 -48.52
C GLN A 193 -43.67 -14.89 -49.01
N PHE A 194 -43.52 -16.19 -49.30
CA PHE A 194 -43.24 -16.65 -50.65
C PHE A 194 -43.38 -18.17 -50.72
N GLU A 195 -44.25 -18.55 -51.65
CA GLU A 195 -44.79 -19.87 -51.95
C GLU A 195 -43.73 -20.90 -52.38
N ASP A 196 -44.06 -22.15 -52.08
CA ASP A 196 -43.78 -23.38 -52.83
C ASP A 196 -42.84 -23.32 -54.05
N ALA A 197 -41.81 -24.16 -54.01
CA ALA A 197 -41.27 -24.78 -55.21
C ALA A 197 -40.58 -26.13 -54.89
N GLU A 198 -41.36 -27.21 -54.81
CA GLU A 198 -40.92 -28.52 -55.33
C GLU A 198 -41.33 -28.60 -56.81
N PRO A 199 -40.53 -29.23 -57.68
CA PRO A 199 -40.60 -30.69 -57.86
C PRO A 199 -39.26 -31.42 -58.01
#